data_AF-A0A1Q4FB37-F1
#
_entry.id   AF-A0A1Q4FB37-F1
#
_cell.length_a   1.000
_cell.length_b   1.000
_cell.length_c   1.000
_cell.angle_alpha   90.00
_cell.angle_beta   90.00
_cell.angle_gamma   90.00
#
_symmetry.space_group_name_H-M   'P 1'
#
loop_
_entity.id
_entity.type
_entity.pdbx_description
1 polymer ?
#
loop_
_entity_poly.entity_id
_entity_poly.type
_entity_poly.pdbx_seq_one_letter_code
_entity_poly.pdbx_strand_id
1 'polypeptide(L)'
;MQKSSFPYSYWTKILGVVIIVAGVISFFLRYHKRGIFDLNELAIGLSWGFVFIFFSKEKTDDEMIHGLKFRALTWAIIVAFSITHLFNYLFLNWRFERERGMILSVSAYQFLALTLIIATVSFHYLKHQATSNEEQ
;
A
#
# COMPACT_ATOMS: atom_id res chain seq x y z
N MET A 1 3.20 29.16 13.07
CA MET A 1 2.45 28.25 12.18
C MET A 1 2.97 26.84 12.39
N GLN A 2 2.21 25.95 13.03
CA GLN A 2 2.56 24.53 13.07
C GLN A 2 2.62 24.01 11.63
N LYS A 3 3.84 23.67 11.16
CA LYS A 3 4.00 22.96 9.90
C LYS A 3 3.31 21.62 10.05
N SER A 4 2.30 21.35 9.22
CA SER A 4 1.65 20.05 9.23
C SER A 4 2.62 18.97 8.78
N SER A 5 2.75 17.91 9.56
CA SER A 5 3.63 16.77 9.25
C SER A 5 3.20 15.99 8.00
N PHE A 6 1.92 16.07 7.59
CA PHE A 6 1.43 15.44 6.38
C PHE A 6 1.56 16.32 5.14
N PRO A 7 2.10 15.79 4.03
CA PRO A 7 2.33 16.55 2.80
C PRO A 7 1.03 16.80 2.00
N TYR A 8 -0.02 15.98 2.18
CA TYR A 8 -1.21 16.02 1.34
C TYR A 8 -2.47 16.51 2.09
N SER A 9 -3.33 17.24 1.37
CA SER A 9 -4.62 17.72 1.88
C SER A 9 -5.62 16.57 2.00
N TYR A 10 -6.68 16.75 2.79
CA TYR A 10 -7.77 15.78 2.92
C TYR A 10 -8.39 15.40 1.55
N TRP A 11 -8.50 16.37 0.64
CA TRP A 11 -9.03 16.17 -0.72
C TRP A 11 -8.19 15.22 -1.58
N THR A 12 -6.90 15.09 -1.26
CA THR A 12 -5.98 14.19 -1.98
C THR A 12 -6.36 12.71 -1.79
N LYS A 13 -7.14 12.36 -0.76
CA LYS A 13 -7.74 11.02 -0.64
C LYS A 13 -8.64 10.68 -1.81
N ILE A 14 -9.44 11.63 -2.28
CA ILE A 14 -10.35 11.44 -3.42
C ILE A 14 -9.55 11.19 -4.68
N LEU A 15 -8.48 11.98 -4.90
CA LEU A 15 -7.55 11.76 -6.00
C LEU A 15 -6.95 10.34 -5.93
N GLY A 16 -6.53 9.90 -4.74
CA GLY A 16 -6.03 8.54 -4.54
C GLY A 16 -7.04 7.46 -4.93
N VAL A 17 -8.31 7.62 -4.54
CA VAL A 17 -9.40 6.70 -4.94
C VAL A 17 -9.60 6.69 -6.45
N VAL A 18 -9.60 7.87 -7.10
CA VAL A 18 -9.71 7.97 -8.56
C VAL A 18 -8.56 7.25 -9.26
N ILE A 19 -7.33 7.38 -8.75
CA ILE A 19 -6.16 6.68 -9.29
C ILE A 19 -6.28 5.17 -9.13
N ILE A 20 -6.75 4.68 -7.97
CA ILE A 20 -7.00 3.24 -7.77
C ILE A 20 -8.01 2.74 -8.80
N VAL A 21 -9.15 3.43 -8.94
CA VAL A 21 -10.21 3.04 -9.88
C VAL A 21 -9.68 3.03 -11.32
N ALA A 22 -8.95 4.07 -11.73
CA ALA A 22 -8.34 4.13 -13.05
C ALA A 22 -7.34 2.99 -13.28
N GLY A 23 -6.50 2.67 -12.28
CA GLY A 23 -5.54 1.56 -12.35
C GLY A 23 -6.23 0.20 -12.48
N VAL A 24 -7.30 -0.03 -11.71
CA VAL A 24 -8.11 -1.25 -11.80
C VAL A 24 -8.78 -1.37 -13.17
N ILE A 25 -9.37 -0.28 -13.68
CA ILE A 25 -9.96 -0.26 -15.03
C ILE A 25 -8.90 -0.55 -16.10
N SER A 26 -7.72 0.08 -16.02
CA SER A 26 -6.63 -0.15 -16.98
C SER A 26 -6.20 -1.61 -16.99
N PHE A 27 -6.05 -2.21 -15.80
CA PHE A 27 -5.74 -3.62 -15.64
C PHE A 27 -6.76 -4.54 -16.34
N PHE A 28 -8.06 -4.32 -16.13
CA PHE A 28 -9.10 -5.13 -16.77
C PHE A 28 -9.18 -4.90 -18.29
N LEU A 29 -9.02 -3.66 -18.75
CA LEU A 29 -9.01 -3.34 -20.18
C LEU A 29 -7.85 -4.04 -20.90
N ARG A 30 -6.67 -4.09 -20.29
CA ARG A 30 -5.52 -4.80 -20.86
C ARG A 30 -5.66 -6.31 -20.76
N TYR A 31 -6.21 -6.82 -19.67
CA TYR A 31 -6.56 -8.23 -19.58
C TYR A 31 -7.49 -8.64 -20.72
N HIS A 32 -8.54 -7.85 -21.00
CA HIS A 32 -9.46 -8.14 -22.09
C HIS A 32 -8.80 -8.05 -23.48
N LYS A 33 -7.89 -7.08 -23.70
CA LYS A 33 -7.20 -6.90 -24.99
C LYS A 33 -6.09 -7.91 -25.27
N ARG A 34 -5.37 -8.36 -24.23
CA ARG A 34 -4.13 -9.17 -24.38
C ARG A 34 -4.21 -10.55 -23.74
N GLY A 35 -5.24 -10.84 -22.93
CA GLY A 35 -5.41 -12.11 -22.22
C GLY A 35 -4.44 -12.34 -21.06
N ILE A 36 -3.63 -11.33 -20.69
CA ILE A 36 -2.55 -11.45 -19.70
C ILE A 36 -2.90 -10.65 -18.45
N PHE A 37 -2.73 -11.26 -17.28
CA PHE A 37 -2.84 -10.58 -15.99
C PHE A 37 -1.53 -9.85 -15.65
N ASP A 38 -1.46 -8.55 -15.96
CA ASP A 38 -0.31 -7.70 -15.61
C ASP A 38 -0.44 -7.14 -14.18
N LEU A 39 0.02 -7.92 -13.21
CA LEU A 39 -0.02 -7.51 -11.79
C LEU A 39 0.86 -6.30 -11.48
N ASN A 40 1.85 -5.97 -12.32
CA ASN A 40 2.67 -4.78 -12.10
C ASN A 40 1.89 -3.50 -12.40
N GLU A 41 1.07 -3.51 -13.44
CA GLU A 41 0.23 -2.38 -13.78
C GLU A 41 -0.81 -2.08 -12.69
N LEU A 42 -1.46 -3.13 -12.20
CA LEU A 42 -2.37 -3.00 -11.05
C LEU A 42 -1.62 -2.45 -9.83
N ALA A 43 -0.42 -2.96 -9.55
CA ALA A 43 0.39 -2.50 -8.43
C ALA A 43 0.81 -1.02 -8.56
N ILE A 44 1.09 -0.52 -9.76
CA ILE A 44 1.38 0.89 -9.98
C ILE A 44 0.17 1.75 -9.60
N GLY A 45 -1.02 1.42 -10.10
CA GLY A 45 -2.24 2.16 -9.78
C GLY A 45 -2.56 2.12 -8.27
N LEU A 46 -2.46 0.94 -7.66
CA LEU A 46 -2.68 0.78 -6.22
C LEU A 46 -1.65 1.56 -5.40
N SER A 47 -0.36 1.45 -5.72
CA SER A 47 0.71 2.12 -4.96
C SER A 47 0.52 3.63 -4.92
N TRP A 48 0.34 4.28 -6.08
CA TRP A 48 0.13 5.73 -6.14
C TRP A 48 -1.17 6.15 -5.48
N GLY A 49 -2.26 5.42 -5.72
CA GLY A 49 -3.53 5.70 -5.10
C GLY A 49 -3.48 5.63 -3.57
N PHE A 50 -2.85 4.60 -3.02
CA PHE A 50 -2.69 4.46 -1.57
C PHE A 50 -1.67 5.43 -0.97
N VAL A 51 -0.62 5.85 -1.70
CA VAL A 51 0.27 6.94 -1.24
C VAL A 51 -0.56 8.18 -0.95
N PHE A 52 -1.43 8.55 -1.90
CA PHE A 52 -2.30 9.71 -1.72
C PHE A 52 -3.31 9.50 -0.60
N ILE A 53 -3.90 8.31 -0.45
CA ILE A 53 -4.88 8.05 0.63
C ILE A 53 -4.20 8.10 2.01
N PHE A 54 -3.12 7.34 2.20
CA PHE A 54 -2.51 7.12 3.50
C PHE A 54 -1.83 8.38 4.05
N PHE A 55 -1.07 9.09 3.20
CA PHE A 55 -0.34 10.30 3.59
C PHE A 55 -1.17 11.59 3.53
N SER A 56 -2.45 11.51 3.19
CA SER A 56 -3.38 12.64 3.32
C SER A 56 -3.74 12.94 4.77
N LYS A 57 -3.96 14.22 5.08
CA LYS A 57 -4.52 14.65 6.36
C LYS A 57 -5.84 13.96 6.68
N GLU A 58 -6.05 13.69 7.96
CA GLU A 58 -7.35 13.32 8.50
C GLU A 58 -8.19 14.56 8.82
N LYS A 59 -9.51 14.39 9.01
CA LYS A 59 -10.39 15.50 9.44
C LYS A 59 -10.00 16.04 10.81
N THR A 60 -9.61 15.15 11.71
CA THR A 60 -8.96 15.47 12.99
C THR A 60 -7.50 15.05 12.87
N ASP A 61 -6.59 16.02 12.86
CA ASP A 61 -5.15 15.80 12.65
C ASP A 61 -4.39 16.21 13.91
N ASP A 62 -4.31 15.30 14.87
CA ASP A 62 -3.61 15.45 16.14
C ASP A 62 -2.38 14.54 16.23
N GLU A 63 -1.59 14.69 17.30
CA GLU A 63 -0.40 13.87 17.53
C GLU A 63 -0.72 12.38 17.64
N MET A 64 -1.91 12.03 18.14
CA MET A 64 -2.38 10.64 18.21
C MET A 64 -2.48 10.02 16.81
N ILE A 65 -3.15 10.69 15.87
CA ILE A 65 -3.29 10.22 14.48
C ILE A 65 -1.92 10.05 13.82
N HIS A 66 -0.96 10.92 14.12
CA HIS A 66 0.42 10.81 13.60
C HIS A 66 1.09 9.55 14.14
N GLY A 67 0.99 9.32 15.45
CA GLY A 67 1.49 8.11 16.11
C GLY A 67 0.86 6.84 15.56
N LEU A 68 -0.46 6.84 15.33
CA LEU A 68 -1.18 5.69 14.79
C LEU A 68 -0.78 5.37 13.35
N LYS A 69 -0.64 6.39 12.48
CA LYS A 69 -0.16 6.18 11.10
C LYS A 69 1.28 5.67 11.08
N PHE A 70 2.16 6.24 11.91
CA PHE A 70 3.53 5.79 12.01
C PHE A 70 3.64 4.32 12.49
N ARG A 71 2.89 3.97 13.54
CA ARG A 71 2.82 2.59 14.06
C ARG A 71 2.30 1.63 13.00
N ALA A 72 1.21 1.99 12.32
CA ALA A 72 0.63 1.17 11.26
C ALA A 72 1.61 0.95 10.10
N LEU A 73 2.28 2.01 9.64
CA LEU A 73 3.26 1.93 8.55
C LEU A 73 4.47 1.07 8.94
N THR A 74 4.99 1.23 10.16
CA THR A 74 6.13 0.46 10.65
C THR A 74 5.82 -1.04 10.67
N TRP A 75 4.67 -1.42 11.23
CA TRP A 75 4.21 -2.81 11.22
C TRP A 75 3.99 -3.33 9.79
N ALA A 76 3.38 -2.52 8.93
CA ALA A 76 3.11 -2.90 7.56
C ALA A 76 4.40 -3.17 6.76
N ILE A 77 5.46 -2.38 6.97
CA ILE A 77 6.76 -2.61 6.31
C ILE A 77 7.32 -3.97 6.70
N ILE A 78 7.32 -4.31 7.99
CA ILE A 78 7.84 -5.59 8.49
C ILE A 78 7.05 -6.76 7.90
N VAL A 79 5.71 -6.66 7.94
CA VAL A 79 4.81 -7.71 7.43
C VAL A 79 4.95 -7.85 5.91
N ALA A 80 4.89 -6.75 5.16
CA ALA A 80 5.02 -6.77 3.71
C ALA A 80 6.39 -7.28 3.27
N PHE A 81 7.46 -6.89 3.97
CA PHE A 81 8.81 -7.40 3.69
C PHE A 81 8.87 -8.91 3.91
N SER A 82 8.31 -9.41 5.01
CA SER A 82 8.26 -10.85 5.30
C SER A 82 7.48 -11.63 4.23
N ILE A 83 6.30 -11.13 3.83
CA ILE A 83 5.46 -11.76 2.81
C ILE A 83 6.16 -11.77 1.45
N THR A 84 6.69 -10.62 1.02
CA THR A 84 7.36 -10.51 -0.29
C THR A 84 8.64 -11.31 -0.36
N HIS A 85 9.41 -11.35 0.74
CA HIS A 85 10.60 -12.18 0.83
C HIS A 85 10.26 -13.68 0.75
N LEU A 86 9.24 -14.11 1.49
CA LEU A 86 8.76 -15.49 1.44
C LEU A 86 8.22 -15.86 0.05
N PHE A 87 7.49 -14.94 -0.60
CA PHE A 87 6.99 -15.13 -1.95
C PHE A 87 8.13 -15.27 -2.97
N ASN A 88 9.14 -14.40 -2.88
CA ASN A 88 10.34 -14.49 -3.72
C ASN A 88 11.03 -15.84 -3.54
N TYR A 89 11.15 -16.30 -2.29
CA TYR A 89 11.80 -17.57 -1.99
C TYR A 89 11.02 -18.76 -2.56
N LEU A 90 9.71 -18.86 -2.27
CA LEU A 90 8.89 -20.02 -2.61
C LEU A 90 8.48 -20.10 -4.07
N PHE A 91 8.19 -18.98 -4.73
CA PHE A 91 7.58 -18.99 -6.07
C PHE A 91 8.55 -18.53 -7.16
N LEU A 92 9.37 -17.51 -6.89
CA LEU A 92 10.22 -16.92 -7.91
C LEU A 92 11.61 -17.55 -7.97
N ASN A 93 12.15 -18.04 -6.85
CA ASN A 93 13.52 -18.54 -6.78
C ASN A 93 13.62 -20.02 -6.38
N TRP A 94 12.52 -20.69 -5.99
CA TRP A 94 12.52 -22.11 -5.64
C TRP A 94 12.67 -23.05 -6.84
N ARG A 95 12.12 -22.67 -8.01
CA ARG A 95 12.01 -23.53 -9.20
C ARG A 95 12.94 -23.17 -10.36
N PHE A 96 13.63 -22.03 -10.31
CA PHE A 96 14.52 -21.65 -11.40
C PHE A 96 15.91 -22.25 -11.18
N GLU A 97 16.34 -23.06 -12.15
CA GLU A 97 17.75 -23.37 -12.36
C GLU A 97 18.56 -22.10 -12.17
N ARG A 98 19.43 -22.12 -11.15
CA ARG A 98 20.42 -21.07 -10.87
C ARG A 98 21.40 -20.83 -12.03
N GLU A 99 21.20 -21.49 -13.17
CA GLU A 99 22.08 -21.51 -14.34
C GLU A 99 22.06 -20.19 -15.13
N ARG A 100 21.07 -19.31 -14.96
CA ARG A 100 21.03 -18.01 -15.67
C ARG A 100 21.44 -16.78 -14.83
N GLY A 101 21.81 -16.95 -13.57
CA GLY A 101 22.29 -15.83 -12.73
C GLY A 101 21.28 -14.69 -12.48
N MET A 102 20.01 -14.84 -12.87
CA MET A 102 18.96 -13.83 -12.68
C MET A 102 18.09 -14.22 -11.48
N ILE A 103 18.07 -13.36 -10.45
CA ILE A 103 17.17 -13.47 -9.30
C ILE A 103 15.87 -12.74 -9.65
N LEU A 104 14.75 -13.45 -9.72
CA LEU A 104 13.45 -12.80 -9.84
C LEU A 104 12.98 -12.31 -8.47
N SER A 105 12.44 -11.11 -8.44
CA SER A 105 11.86 -10.51 -7.24
C SER A 105 10.55 -9.78 -7.54
N VAL A 106 9.68 -9.75 -6.55
CA VAL A 106 8.51 -8.87 -6.49
C VAL A 106 8.94 -7.43 -6.78
N SER A 107 8.19 -6.74 -7.63
CA SER A 107 8.55 -5.37 -8.03
C SER A 107 8.38 -4.39 -6.87
N ALA A 108 9.10 -3.27 -6.91
CA ALA A 108 8.99 -2.23 -5.90
C ALA A 108 7.55 -1.69 -5.76
N TYR A 109 6.81 -1.59 -6.88
CA TYR A 109 5.41 -1.18 -6.86
C TYR A 109 4.50 -2.20 -6.16
N GLN A 110 4.72 -3.50 -6.37
CA GLN A 110 3.98 -4.55 -5.68
C GLN A 110 4.26 -4.54 -4.18
N PHE A 111 5.53 -4.42 -3.79
CA PHE A 111 5.92 -4.28 -2.38
C PHE A 111 5.28 -3.04 -1.73
N LEU A 112 5.35 -1.88 -2.40
CA LEU A 112 4.79 -0.64 -1.90
C LEU A 112 3.27 -0.70 -1.79
N ALA A 113 2.58 -1.23 -2.82
CA ALA A 113 1.14 -1.40 -2.81
C ALA A 113 0.70 -2.30 -1.63
N LEU A 114 1.35 -3.44 -1.45
CA LEU A 114 1.07 -4.35 -0.33
C LEU A 114 1.29 -3.66 1.03
N THR A 115 2.43 -2.98 1.18
CA THR A 115 2.76 -2.22 2.40
C THR A 115 1.67 -1.21 2.72
N LEU A 116 1.23 -0.42 1.73
CA LEU A 116 0.26 0.64 1.97
C LEU A 116 -1.17 0.11 2.18
N ILE A 117 -1.53 -1.02 1.57
CA ILE A 117 -2.79 -1.72 1.87
C ILE A 117 -2.81 -2.11 3.35
N ILE A 118 -1.77 -2.81 3.81
CA ILE A 118 -1.66 -3.25 5.21
C ILE A 118 -1.65 -2.04 6.14
N ALA A 119 -0.85 -1.01 5.84
CA ALA A 119 -0.76 0.20 6.65
C ALA A 119 -2.11 0.91 6.76
N THR A 120 -2.83 1.04 5.65
CA THR A 120 -4.15 1.70 5.62
C THR A 120 -5.17 0.93 6.46
N VAL A 121 -5.24 -0.40 6.28
CA VAL A 121 -6.15 -1.25 7.06
C VAL A 121 -5.79 -1.20 8.56
N SER A 122 -4.51 -1.37 8.91
CA SER A 122 -4.04 -1.31 10.29
C SER A 122 -4.29 0.05 10.93
N PHE A 123 -4.10 1.15 10.20
CA PHE A 123 -4.39 2.50 10.70
C PHE A 123 -5.88 2.66 11.04
N HIS A 124 -6.78 2.25 10.13
CA HIS A 124 -8.21 2.33 10.38
C HIS A 124 -8.65 1.45 11.56
N TYR A 125 -8.07 0.25 11.67
CA TYR A 125 -8.32 -0.64 12.81
C TYR A 125 -7.86 -0.01 14.13
N LEU A 126 -6.61 0.47 14.21
CA LEU A 126 -6.06 1.07 15.42
C LEU A 126 -6.80 2.35 15.81
N LYS A 127 -7.21 3.17 14.83
CA LYS A 127 -8.02 4.36 15.05
C LYS A 127 -9.38 4.00 15.67
N HIS A 128 -10.05 2.99 15.13
CA HIS A 128 -11.33 2.53 15.67
C HIS A 128 -11.20 1.99 17.10
N GLN A 129 -10.13 1.24 17.36
CA GLN A 129 -9.82 0.73 18.70
C GLN A 129 -9.56 1.87 19.70
N ALA A 130 -8.79 2.89 19.31
CA ALA A 130 -8.50 4.04 20.17
C ALA A 130 -9.78 4.81 20.55
N THR A 131 -10.63 5.11 19.57
CA THR A 131 -11.89 5.82 19.83
C THR A 131 -12.86 5.01 20.70
N SER A 132 -12.90 3.67 20.54
CA SER A 132 -13.77 2.81 21.36
C SER A 132 -13.31 2.73 22.82
N ASN A 133 -12.00 2.83 23.07
CA ASN A 133 -11.44 2.80 24.42
C ASN A 133 -11.58 4.13 25.17
N GLU A 134 -11.76 5.25 24.46
CA GLU A 134 -12.02 6.57 25.07
C GLU A 134 -13.47 6.72 25.56
N GLU A 135 -14.40 5.89 25.06
CA GLU A 135 -15.81 5.90 25.45
C GLU A 135 -16.11 5.01 26.69
N GLN A 136 -15.11 4.28 27.21
CA GLN A 136 -15.20 3.45 28.43
C GLN A 136 -14.56 4.14 29.63
#